data_AF-A0A8F5ZHT1-F1
#
_entry.id   AF-A0A8F5ZHT1-F1
#
_cell.length_a   1.000
_cell.length_b   1.000
_cell.length_c   1.000
_cell.angle_alpha   90.00
_cell.angle_beta   90.00
_cell.angle_gamma   90.00
#
_symmetry.space_group_name_H-M   'P 1'
#
loop_
_entity.id
_entity.type
_entity.pdbx_description
1 polymer ?
#
loop_
_entity_poly.entity_id
_entity_poly.type
_entity_poly.pdbx_seq_one_letter_code
_entity_poly.pdbx_strand_id
1 'polypeptide(L)'
;MRINYYKLQFAEHIANIITVDIMVLFRNKDEKQNLSKISWSVPFPPDLLARLRGFSAVSIAKASGMYLDDVFDILKGTRMRTSPEVIELLQEVLKKLEEEDQRLEREAAKINFMIKGFDVLEQKNIKQRLNRLSDPYKTIEE
;
A
#
# COMPACT_ATOMS: atom_id res chain seq x y z
N MET A 1 -8.87 14.84 -50.27
CA MET A 1 -8.11 14.53 -49.05
C MET A 1 -8.74 13.34 -48.34
N ARG A 2 -8.16 12.14 -48.47
CA ARG A 2 -8.59 10.95 -47.74
C ARG A 2 -7.63 10.75 -46.57
N ILE A 3 -8.02 11.17 -45.38
CA ILE A 3 -7.24 10.96 -44.16
C ILE A 3 -8.14 10.25 -43.14
N ASN A 4 -7.88 8.93 -43.05
CA ASN A 4 -7.88 8.09 -41.85
C ASN A 4 -9.19 7.87 -41.06
N TYR A 5 -10.13 7.18 -41.69
CA TYR A 5 -11.20 6.44 -41.00
C TYR A 5 -10.66 5.42 -39.96
N TYR A 6 -9.43 4.92 -40.14
CA TYR A 6 -8.80 3.99 -39.19
C TYR A 6 -8.43 4.62 -37.83
N LYS A 7 -8.19 5.94 -37.76
CA LYS A 7 -7.87 6.61 -36.49
C LYS A 7 -9.12 6.81 -35.63
N LEU A 8 -10.28 7.04 -36.23
CA LEU A 8 -11.54 7.18 -35.50
C LEU A 8 -12.00 5.84 -34.91
N GLN A 9 -11.94 4.75 -35.68
CA GLN A 9 -12.32 3.41 -35.19
C GLN A 9 -11.44 2.92 -34.04
N PHE A 10 -10.14 3.26 -34.03
CA PHE A 10 -9.24 2.84 -32.96
C PHE A 10 -9.51 3.60 -31.64
N ALA A 11 -9.87 4.89 -31.73
CA ALA A 11 -10.22 5.69 -30.56
C ALA A 11 -11.52 5.22 -29.90
N GLU A 12 -12.53 4.84 -30.69
CA GLU A 12 -13.79 4.27 -30.18
C GLU A 12 -13.58 2.91 -29.51
N HIS A 13 -12.67 2.09 -30.04
CA HIS A 13 -12.39 0.77 -29.46
C HIS A 13 -11.68 0.86 -28.11
N ILE A 14 -10.71 1.76 -27.95
CA ILE A 14 -10.03 2.01 -26.67
C ILE A 14 -11.01 2.58 -25.64
N ALA A 15 -11.87 3.53 -26.04
CA ALA A 15 -12.88 4.09 -25.16
C ALA A 15 -13.84 3.02 -24.62
N ASN A 16 -14.31 2.11 -25.49
CA ASN A 16 -15.19 1.01 -25.07
C ASN A 16 -14.50 0.03 -24.11
N ILE A 17 -13.24 -0.34 -24.36
CA ILE A 17 -12.48 -1.24 -23.47
C ILE A 17 -12.31 -0.61 -22.09
N ILE A 18 -11.95 0.67 -22.02
CA ILE A 18 -11.79 1.39 -20.74
C ILE A 18 -13.13 1.49 -19.99
N THR A 19 -14.24 1.78 -20.69
CA THR A 19 -15.55 1.83 -20.03
C THR A 19 -16.02 0.48 -19.51
N VAL A 20 -15.73 -0.62 -20.22
CA VAL A 20 -16.11 -1.96 -19.74
C VAL A 20 -15.27 -2.36 -18.53
N ASP A 21 -13.97 -2.07 -18.51
CA ASP A 21 -13.09 -2.38 -17.37
C ASP A 21 -13.46 -1.55 -16.11
N ILE A 22 -13.79 -0.27 -16.28
CA ILE A 22 -14.27 0.56 -15.17
C ILE A 22 -15.63 0.05 -14.68
N MET A 23 -16.52 -0.38 -15.58
CA MET A 23 -17.84 -0.90 -15.20
C MET A 23 -17.76 -2.27 -14.48
N VAL A 24 -16.72 -3.07 -14.72
CA VAL A 24 -16.44 -4.31 -13.98
C VAL A 24 -15.88 -4.03 -12.58
N LEU A 25 -15.03 -3.00 -12.43
CA LEU A 25 -14.48 -2.60 -11.12
C LEU A 25 -15.52 -1.91 -10.19
N PHE A 26 -16.57 -1.30 -10.75
CA PHE A 26 -17.65 -0.65 -9.99
C PHE A 26 -18.92 -1.50 -9.83
N ARG A 27 -18.84 -2.82 -10.05
CA ARG A 27 -19.93 -3.74 -9.70
C ARG A 27 -19.99 -3.90 -8.19
N ASN A 28 -20.61 -2.91 -7.54
CA ASN A 28 -21.05 -2.94 -6.16
C ASN A 28 -21.66 -4.30 -5.85
N LYS A 29 -21.01 -4.99 -4.93
CA LYS A 29 -21.48 -6.23 -4.33
C LYS A 29 -22.59 -5.85 -3.33
N ASP A 30 -23.70 -5.34 -3.84
CA ASP A 30 -24.93 -5.16 -3.07
C ASP A 30 -25.58 -6.53 -2.89
N GLU A 31 -24.95 -7.37 -2.07
CA GLU A 31 -25.46 -8.68 -1.71
C GLU A 31 -25.83 -8.69 -0.23
N LYS A 32 -27.05 -8.21 0.02
CA LYS A 32 -27.98 -8.59 1.09
C LYS A 32 -27.39 -9.48 2.20
N GLN A 33 -26.99 -8.85 3.30
CA GLN A 33 -27.10 -9.47 4.63
C GLN A 33 -27.81 -8.51 5.60
N ASN A 34 -29.04 -8.13 5.25
CA ASN A 34 -30.02 -7.70 6.26
C ASN A 34 -30.54 -8.95 6.99
N LEU A 35 -29.66 -9.64 7.70
CA LEU A 35 -30.06 -10.45 8.83
C LEU A 35 -30.20 -9.46 9.98
N SER A 36 -31.41 -9.36 10.51
CA SER A 36 -31.73 -8.61 11.73
C SER A 36 -30.94 -9.20 12.91
N LYS A 37 -29.62 -8.93 12.95
CA LYS A 37 -28.77 -9.15 14.10
C LYS A 37 -29.15 -8.08 15.11
N ILE A 38 -29.62 -8.52 16.27
CA ILE A 38 -29.98 -7.62 17.36
C ILE A 38 -28.70 -6.87 17.74
N SER A 39 -28.67 -5.56 17.44
CA SER A 39 -27.51 -4.70 17.64
C SER A 39 -27.35 -4.35 19.12
N TRP A 40 -26.99 -5.34 19.94
CA TRP A 40 -26.52 -5.06 21.28
C TRP A 40 -25.14 -4.43 21.18
N SER A 41 -24.92 -3.33 21.89
CA SER A 41 -23.61 -2.71 21.96
C SER A 41 -22.67 -3.62 22.77
N VAL A 42 -21.61 -4.12 22.15
CA VAL A 42 -20.63 -5.01 22.77
C VAL A 42 -19.44 -4.18 23.26
N PRO A 43 -18.84 -4.50 24.42
CA PRO A 43 -17.60 -3.87 24.82
C PRO A 43 -16.51 -4.08 23.77
N PHE A 44 -15.70 -3.05 23.53
CA PHE A 44 -14.66 -3.13 22.53
C PHE A 44 -13.55 -4.11 22.97
N PRO A 45 -13.18 -5.12 22.17
CA PRO A 45 -12.18 -6.10 22.55
C PRO A 45 -10.79 -5.45 22.72
N PRO A 46 -10.10 -5.67 23.86
CA PRO A 46 -8.84 -4.99 24.15
C PRO A 46 -7.70 -5.41 23.22
N ASP A 47 -7.70 -6.67 22.76
CA ASP A 47 -6.72 -7.16 21.78
C ASP A 47 -6.82 -6.40 20.46
N LEU A 48 -8.04 -6.14 19.98
CA LEU A 48 -8.27 -5.37 18.76
C LEU A 48 -7.79 -3.92 18.91
N LEU A 49 -8.04 -3.28 20.05
CA LEU A 49 -7.53 -1.92 20.31
C LEU A 49 -6.01 -1.88 20.34
N ALA A 50 -5.37 -2.87 20.97
CA ALA A 50 -3.92 -2.93 21.06
C ALA A 50 -3.29 -3.00 19.65
N ARG A 51 -3.86 -3.84 18.77
CA ARG A 51 -3.38 -3.96 17.38
C ARG A 51 -3.72 -2.74 16.54
N LEU A 52 -4.92 -2.17 16.66
CA LEU A 52 -5.30 -0.94 15.95
C LEU A 52 -4.39 0.24 16.34
N ARG A 53 -3.93 0.32 17.60
CA ARG A 53 -2.96 1.34 18.02
C ARG A 53 -1.58 1.20 17.37
N GLY A 54 -1.27 0.03 16.81
CA GLY A 54 -0.06 -0.16 16.00
C GLY A 54 -0.12 0.55 14.66
N PHE A 55 -1.31 0.93 14.20
CA PHE A 55 -1.52 1.62 12.93
C PHE A 55 -1.92 3.08 13.13
N SER A 56 -1.62 3.91 12.13
CA SER A 56 -2.06 5.30 12.13
C SER A 56 -3.58 5.39 12.03
N ALA A 57 -4.18 6.29 12.81
CA ALA A 57 -5.61 6.61 12.75
C ALA A 57 -6.05 7.01 11.33
N VAL A 58 -5.15 7.66 10.58
CA VAL A 58 -5.39 8.06 9.18
C VAL A 58 -5.50 6.85 8.26
N SER A 59 -4.62 5.86 8.44
CA SER A 59 -4.64 4.63 7.64
C SER A 59 -5.90 3.82 7.92
N ILE A 60 -6.29 3.73 9.19
CA ILE A 60 -7.52 3.06 9.60
C ILE A 60 -8.74 3.77 9.01
N ALA A 61 -8.85 5.09 9.15
CA ALA A 61 -9.98 5.87 8.60
C ALA A 61 -10.09 5.73 7.07
N LYS A 62 -8.95 5.76 6.37
CA LYS A 62 -8.91 5.56 4.92
C LYS A 62 -9.37 4.16 4.50
N ALA A 63 -8.98 3.13 5.25
CA ALA A 63 -9.31 1.74 4.93
C ALA A 63 -10.72 1.32 5.37
N SER A 64 -11.23 1.86 6.49
CA SER A 64 -12.56 1.57 7.02
C SER A 64 -13.65 2.46 6.44
N GLY A 65 -13.31 3.61 5.86
CA GLY A 65 -14.27 4.64 5.45
C GLY A 65 -14.93 5.37 6.62
N MET A 66 -14.42 5.21 7.84
CA MET A 66 -14.91 5.90 9.04
C MET A 66 -14.35 7.32 9.11
N TYR A 67 -15.07 8.21 9.79
CA TYR A 67 -14.53 9.54 10.11
C TYR A 67 -13.31 9.42 11.01
N LEU A 68 -12.33 10.27 10.77
CA LEU A 68 -11.08 10.27 11.52
C LEU A 68 -11.31 10.50 13.02
N ASP A 69 -12.26 11.36 13.37
CA ASP A 69 -12.64 11.64 14.76
C ASP A 69 -13.23 10.40 15.45
N ASP A 70 -14.09 9.65 14.75
CA ASP A 70 -14.64 8.39 15.27
C ASP A 70 -13.55 7.35 15.54
N VAL A 71 -12.55 7.28 14.65
CA VAL A 71 -11.39 6.39 14.83
C VAL A 71 -10.56 6.84 16.04
N PHE A 72 -10.35 8.15 16.22
CA PHE A 72 -9.66 8.67 17.39
C PHE A 72 -10.40 8.36 18.69
N ASP A 73 -11.73 8.50 18.71
CA ASP A 73 -12.55 8.19 19.89
C ASP A 73 -12.52 6.71 20.25
N ILE A 74 -12.42 5.83 19.25
CA ILE A 74 -12.21 4.39 19.44
C ILE A 74 -10.81 4.12 20.00
N LEU A 75 -9.76 4.68 19.38
CA LEU A 75 -8.36 4.44 19.79
C LEU A 75 -8.05 4.97 21.19
N LYS A 76 -8.63 6.12 21.56
CA LYS A 76 -8.54 6.73 22.90
C LYS A 76 -9.33 5.94 23.94
N GLY A 77 -10.25 5.07 23.53
CA GLY A 77 -11.11 4.30 24.43
C GLY A 77 -12.28 5.12 25.00
N THR A 78 -12.55 6.31 24.46
CA THR A 78 -13.73 7.12 24.82
C THR A 78 -15.01 6.37 24.49
N ARG A 79 -14.99 5.59 23.39
CA ARG A 79 -16.10 4.74 22.96
C ARG A 79 -15.97 3.33 23.54
N MET A 80 -16.54 3.10 24.72
CA MET A 80 -16.45 1.81 25.42
C MET A 80 -17.33 0.70 24.83
N ARG A 81 -18.41 1.06 24.12
CA ARG A 81 -19.35 0.12 23.52
C ARG A 81 -19.64 0.51 22.08
N THR A 82 -19.59 -0.47 21.18
CA THR A 82 -19.84 -0.28 19.76
C THR A 82 -20.70 -1.41 19.21
N SER A 83 -21.21 -1.25 17.99
CA SER A 83 -21.96 -2.32 17.35
C SER A 83 -21.02 -3.47 16.92
N PRO A 84 -21.47 -4.73 16.96
CA PRO A 84 -20.68 -5.87 16.51
C PRO A 84 -20.17 -5.72 15.07
N GLU A 85 -20.95 -5.08 14.20
CA GLU A 85 -20.61 -4.86 12.79
C GLU A 85 -19.38 -3.96 12.65
N VAL A 86 -19.24 -2.94 13.51
CA VAL A 86 -18.05 -2.07 13.52
C VAL A 86 -16.81 -2.85 13.98
N ILE A 87 -16.97 -3.81 14.88
CA ILE A 87 -15.86 -4.68 15.34
C ILE A 87 -15.43 -5.60 14.20
N GLU A 88 -16.37 -6.25 13.51
CA GLU A 88 -16.10 -7.10 12.35
C GLU A 88 -15.39 -6.30 11.24
N LEU A 89 -15.88 -5.09 10.93
CA LEU A 89 -15.26 -4.19 9.95
C LEU A 89 -13.82 -3.83 10.33
N LEU A 90 -13.58 -3.43 11.59
CA LEU A 90 -12.25 -3.06 12.06
C LEU A 90 -11.28 -4.25 12.07
N GLN A 91 -11.76 -5.46 12.33
CA GLN A 91 -10.95 -6.68 12.19
C GLN A 91 -10.53 -6.93 10.74
N GLU A 92 -11.44 -6.77 9.79
CA GLU A 92 -11.12 -6.93 8.36
C GLU A 92 -10.13 -5.85 7.89
N VAL A 93 -10.34 -4.60 8.31
CA VAL A 93 -9.45 -3.47 8.02
C VAL A 93 -8.06 -3.71 8.60
N LEU A 94 -7.99 -4.20 9.83
CA LEU A 94 -6.71 -4.50 10.48
C LEU A 94 -5.93 -5.57 9.70
N LYS A 95 -6.60 -6.63 9.26
CA LYS A 95 -5.98 -7.67 8.45
C LYS A 95 -5.42 -7.12 7.13
N LYS A 96 -6.19 -6.25 6.44
CA LYS A 96 -5.73 -5.59 5.21
C LYS A 96 -4.50 -4.72 5.46
N LEU A 97 -4.50 -3.95 6.54
CA LEU A 97 -3.36 -3.10 6.92
C LEU A 97 -2.12 -3.93 7.26
N GLU A 98 -2.26 -5.05 7.96
CA GLU A 98 -1.15 -5.98 8.24
C GLU A 98 -0.56 -6.59 6.96
N GLU A 99 -1.42 -6.99 6.00
CA GLU A 99 -0.98 -7.52 4.71
C GLU A 99 -0.25 -6.46 3.87
N GLU A 100 -0.75 -5.23 3.86
CA GLU A 100 -0.09 -4.10 3.18
C GLU A 100 1.26 -3.75 3.82
N ASP A 101 1.34 -3.73 5.16
CA ASP A 101 2.58 -3.43 5.88
C ASP A 101 3.66 -4.49 5.61
N GLN A 102 3.29 -5.77 5.65
CA GLN A 102 4.21 -6.87 5.28
C GLN A 102 4.69 -6.76 3.83
N ARG A 103 3.82 -6.32 2.92
CA ARG A 103 4.19 -6.12 1.52
C ARG A 103 5.19 -4.97 1.40
N LEU A 104 4.95 -3.85 2.05
CA LEU A 104 5.85 -2.70 2.07
C LEU A 104 7.19 -3.05 2.70
N GLU A 105 7.21 -3.85 3.75
CA GLU A 105 8.44 -4.31 4.39
C GLU A 105 9.30 -5.17 3.44
N ARG A 106 8.67 -6.05 2.64
CA ARG A 106 9.38 -6.83 1.61
C ARG A 106 9.93 -5.93 0.51
N GLU A 107 9.17 -4.93 0.07
CA GLU A 107 9.61 -3.97 -0.95
C GLU A 107 10.77 -3.11 -0.42
N ALA A 108 10.70 -2.64 0.82
CA ALA A 108 11.76 -1.90 1.49
C ALA A 108 13.02 -2.76 1.67
N ALA A 109 12.89 -4.04 2.05
CA ALA A 109 14.01 -4.98 2.14
C ALA A 109 14.70 -5.17 0.78
N LYS A 110 13.92 -5.30 -0.31
CA LYS A 110 14.46 -5.39 -1.67
C LYS A 110 15.21 -4.12 -2.07
N ILE A 111 14.67 -2.95 -1.76
CA ILE A 111 15.35 -1.66 -2.01
C ILE A 111 16.65 -1.58 -1.23
N ASN A 112 16.63 -1.92 0.06
CA ASN A 112 17.82 -1.91 0.91
C ASN A 112 18.91 -2.87 0.38
N PHE A 113 18.52 -4.04 -0.11
CA PHE A 113 19.45 -4.97 -0.75
C PHE A 113 20.08 -4.37 -2.01
N MET A 114 19.29 -3.70 -2.86
CA MET A 114 19.82 -3.02 -4.05
C MET A 114 20.79 -1.90 -3.67
N ILE A 115 20.45 -1.05 -2.69
CA ILE A 115 21.31 0.04 -2.21
C ILE A 115 22.66 -0.52 -1.74
N LYS A 116 22.64 -1.54 -0.87
CA LYS A 116 23.88 -2.19 -0.39
C LYS A 116 24.69 -2.78 -1.55
N GLY A 117 24.03 -3.35 -2.56
CA GLY A 117 24.69 -3.84 -3.77
C GLY A 117 25.39 -2.72 -4.55
N PHE A 118 24.75 -1.57 -4.70
CA PHE A 118 25.34 -0.38 -5.32
C PHE A 118 26.53 0.16 -4.52
N ASP A 119 26.42 0.26 -3.19
CA ASP A 119 27.51 0.73 -2.33
C ASP A 119 28.78 -0.12 -2.49
N VAL A 120 28.63 -1.44 -2.56
CA VAL A 120 29.76 -2.37 -2.77
C VAL A 120 30.39 -2.19 -4.16
N LEU A 121 29.57 -2.01 -5.19
CA LEU A 121 30.06 -1.76 -6.56
C LEU A 121 30.78 -0.43 -6.67
N GLU A 122 30.28 0.62 -6.02
CA GLU A 122 30.93 1.92 -5.95
C GLU A 122 32.28 1.83 -5.24
N GLN A 123 32.34 1.17 -4.08
CA GLN A 123 33.60 0.93 -3.37
C GLN A 123 34.61 0.15 -4.23
N LYS A 124 34.15 -0.84 -5.01
CA LYS A 124 35.02 -1.60 -5.92
C LYS A 124 35.55 -0.72 -7.07
N ASN A 125 34.72 0.15 -7.63
CA ASN A 125 35.12 1.09 -8.68
C ASN A 125 36.15 2.10 -8.15
N ILE A 126 35.90 2.67 -6.97
CA ILE A 126 36.83 3.56 -6.27
C ILE A 126 38.18 2.85 -6.06
N LYS A 127 38.18 1.63 -5.50
CA LYS A 127 39.40 0.83 -5.30
C LYS A 127 40.15 0.55 -6.62
N GLN A 128 39.43 0.21 -7.69
CA GLN A 128 40.05 -0.02 -9.00
C GLN A 128 40.65 1.26 -9.60
N ARG A 129 40.00 2.41 -9.44
CA ARG A 129 40.54 3.70 -9.89
C ARG A 129 41.78 4.09 -9.08
N LEU A 130 41.76 3.92 -7.76
CA LEU A 130 42.93 4.14 -6.89
C LEU A 130 44.12 3.27 -7.32
N ASN A 131 43.90 1.97 -7.56
CA ASN A 131 44.97 1.06 -8.01
C ASN A 131 45.54 1.40 -9.39
N ARG A 132 44.79 2.11 -10.24
CA ARG A 132 45.27 2.58 -11.55
C ARG A 132 46.03 3.89 -11.47
N LEU A 133 45.77 4.70 -10.45
CA LEU A 133 46.45 5.98 -10.21
C LEU A 133 47.75 5.80 -9.43
N SER A 134 47.95 4.65 -8.77
CA SER A 134 49.14 4.34 -7.96
C SER A 134 50.36 3.85 -8.76
N ASP A 135 50.45 4.14 -10.06
CA ASP A 135 51.65 3.88 -10.86
C ASP A 135 52.41 5.18 -11.23
N PRO A 136 52.93 5.99 -10.27
CA PRO A 136 53.80 7.11 -10.57
C PRO A 136 55.29 6.73 -10.76
N TYR A 137 55.64 5.44 -10.70
CA TYR A 137 57.05 4.98 -10.77
C TYR A 137 57.45 4.27 -12.06
N LYS A 138 56.57 4.24 -13.09
CA LYS A 138 56.96 3.76 -14.41
C LYS A 138 57.47 4.90 -15.29
N THR A 139 58.37 5.72 -14.73
CA THR A 139 59.19 6.65 -15.48
C THR A 139 60.34 5.85 -16.08
N ILE A 140 60.13 5.44 -17.32
CA ILE A 140 61.12 5.17 -18.38
C ILE A 140 62.57 5.23 -17.88
N GLU A 141 63.14 4.05 -17.60
CA GLU A 141 64.59 3.85 -17.67
C GLU A 141 64.96 3.81 -19.17
N GLU A 142 65.46 4.93 -19.69
CA GLU A 142 66.24 5.02 -20.94
C GLU A 142 67.67 5.47 -20.62
#